data_AF-A0A2R9A4K1-F1
#
_entry.id   AF-A0A2R9A4K1-F1
#
_cell.length_a   1.000
_cell.length_b   1.000
_cell.length_c   1.000
_cell.angle_alpha   90.00
_cell.angle_beta   90.00
_cell.angle_gamma   90.00
#
_symmetry.space_group_name_H-M   'P 1'
#
loop_
_entity.id
_entity.type
_entity.pdbx_description
1 polymer ?
#
loop_
_entity_poly.entity_id
_entity_poly.type
_entity_poly.pdbx_seq_one_letter_code
_entity_poly.pdbx_strand_id
1 'polypeptide(L)'
;MPGIVELPTLEELKVDEVKISSAVLKAAAHHYGAQCDKPNKEFMLCRWEEKDPRRCLEEGKLVNKCALDFFRQIKRHCAEPFTEYWTCIDYTGQQLFRHCRKQQAKFDECVLDKLGWVRPDLGELSKVTKVKTDRPLPENPYHSRPRPDPSPEIEGDLQPATHGSRFYFWTK
;
A
#
# COMPACT_ATOMS: atom_id res chain seq x y z
N MET A 1 -11.98 -12.76 29.79
CA MET A 1 -10.97 -13.43 28.94
C MET A 1 -10.90 -12.67 27.63
N PRO A 2 -9.72 -12.51 27.00
CA PRO A 2 -9.67 -11.95 25.65
C PRO A 2 -10.56 -12.78 24.70
N GLY A 3 -11.15 -12.13 23.70
CA GLY A 3 -12.02 -12.78 22.71
C GLY A 3 -11.27 -13.76 21.80
N ILE A 4 -12.01 -14.62 21.12
CA ILE A 4 -11.49 -15.54 20.09
C ILE A 4 -11.28 -14.76 18.79
N VAL A 5 -10.20 -15.03 18.07
CA VAL A 5 -9.90 -14.38 16.79
C VAL A 5 -10.74 -14.99 15.67
N GLU A 6 -11.50 -14.16 14.96
CA GLU A 6 -12.25 -14.55 13.77
C GLU A 6 -11.32 -14.58 12.54
N LEU A 7 -11.14 -15.75 11.94
CA LEU A 7 -10.33 -15.92 10.73
C LEU A 7 -11.23 -16.27 9.54
N PRO A 8 -10.87 -15.80 8.33
CA PRO A 8 -11.58 -16.20 7.12
C PRO A 8 -11.41 -17.70 6.86
N THR A 9 -12.35 -18.26 6.10
CA THR A 9 -12.28 -19.68 5.71
C THR A 9 -11.15 -19.93 4.70
N LEU A 10 -10.67 -21.18 4.61
CA LEU A 10 -9.64 -21.54 3.63
C LEU A 10 -10.10 -21.35 2.18
N GLU A 11 -11.41 -21.48 1.94
CA GLU A 11 -12.01 -21.27 0.61
C GLU A 11 -11.97 -19.80 0.20
N GLU A 12 -12.20 -18.87 1.13
CA GLU A 12 -12.10 -17.43 0.87
C GLU A 12 -10.69 -16.99 0.50
N LEU A 13 -9.66 -17.65 1.05
CA LEU A 13 -8.25 -17.34 0.79
C LEU A 13 -7.74 -17.94 -0.51
N LYS A 14 -8.47 -18.86 -1.13
CA LYS A 14 -8.05 -19.53 -2.35
C LYS A 14 -8.22 -18.60 -3.56
N VAL A 15 -7.10 -18.13 -4.11
CA VAL A 15 -7.06 -17.23 -5.27
C VAL A 15 -5.98 -17.73 -6.24
N ASP A 16 -6.17 -17.50 -7.54
CA ASP A 16 -5.17 -17.82 -8.56
C ASP A 16 -3.89 -17.00 -8.36
N GLU A 17 -2.76 -17.65 -8.13
CA GLU A 17 -1.51 -16.96 -7.82
C GLU A 17 -0.75 -16.47 -9.07
N VAL A 18 -0.09 -15.32 -8.92
CA VAL A 18 0.89 -14.79 -9.90
C VAL A 18 2.24 -15.48 -9.69
N LYS A 19 2.40 -16.66 -10.29
CA LYS A 19 3.59 -17.53 -10.15
C LYS A 19 4.72 -17.11 -11.08
N ILE A 20 5.43 -16.04 -10.74
CA ILE A 20 6.60 -15.53 -11.48
C ILE A 20 7.71 -15.10 -10.53
N SER A 21 8.96 -15.04 -11.03
CA SER A 21 10.10 -14.62 -10.23
C SER A 21 10.10 -13.12 -9.93
N SER A 22 10.88 -12.71 -8.94
CA SER A 22 11.02 -11.30 -8.56
C SER A 22 11.58 -10.44 -9.69
N ALA A 23 12.49 -10.98 -10.51
CA ALA A 23 13.06 -10.28 -11.66
C ALA A 23 12.00 -9.94 -12.71
N VAL A 24 11.05 -10.85 -12.96
CA VAL A 24 9.94 -10.65 -13.90
C VAL A 24 9.02 -9.53 -13.39
N LEU A 25 8.63 -9.58 -12.12
CA LEU A 25 7.82 -8.53 -11.49
C LEU A 25 8.52 -7.17 -11.55
N LYS A 26 9.82 -7.14 -11.25
CA LYS A 26 10.62 -5.93 -11.24
C LYS A 26 10.80 -5.33 -12.64
N ALA A 27 11.01 -6.16 -13.66
CA ALA A 27 11.07 -5.74 -15.06
C ALA A 27 9.76 -5.07 -15.50
N ALA A 28 8.62 -5.66 -15.15
CA ALA A 28 7.31 -5.16 -15.54
C ALA A 28 6.75 -4.05 -14.62
N ALA A 29 7.39 -3.76 -13.48
CA ALA A 29 6.84 -2.93 -12.42
C ALA A 29 6.36 -1.54 -12.87
N HIS A 30 7.09 -0.89 -13.79
CA HIS A 30 6.74 0.45 -14.27
C HIS A 30 5.43 0.44 -15.08
N HIS A 31 5.30 -0.52 -16.00
CA HIS A 31 4.09 -0.70 -16.80
C HIS A 31 2.92 -1.23 -15.96
N TYR A 32 3.19 -2.15 -15.04
CA TYR A 32 2.19 -2.66 -14.11
C TYR A 32 1.61 -1.54 -13.23
N GLY A 33 2.48 -0.68 -12.69
CA GLY A 33 2.06 0.49 -11.91
C GLY A 33 1.19 1.46 -12.70
N ALA A 34 1.45 1.62 -14.00
CA ALA A 34 0.64 2.47 -14.87
C ALA A 34 -0.74 1.87 -15.17
N GLN A 35 -0.78 0.58 -15.54
CA GLN A 35 -2.00 -0.07 -16.03
C GLN A 35 -2.93 -0.53 -14.91
N CYS A 36 -2.37 -1.04 -13.82
CA CYS A 36 -3.14 -1.57 -12.69
C CYS A 36 -3.23 -0.57 -11.52
N ASP A 37 -3.05 0.74 -11.73
CA ASP A 37 -3.03 1.73 -10.64
C ASP A 37 -4.33 1.71 -9.83
N LYS A 38 -5.49 1.73 -10.50
CA LYS A 38 -6.80 1.83 -9.86
C LYS A 38 -7.05 0.75 -8.78
N PRO A 39 -7.06 -0.56 -9.11
CA PRO A 39 -7.31 -1.59 -8.10
C PRO A 39 -6.23 -1.64 -7.03
N ASN A 40 -4.97 -1.40 -7.39
CA ASN A 40 -3.86 -1.38 -6.42
C ASN A 40 -4.04 -0.25 -5.40
N LYS A 41 -4.37 0.96 -5.85
CA LYS A 41 -4.52 2.12 -4.96
C LYS A 41 -5.79 2.03 -4.12
N GLU A 42 -6.89 1.47 -4.65
CA GLU A 42 -8.09 1.15 -3.87
C GLU A 42 -7.78 0.15 -2.75
N PHE A 43 -7.08 -0.95 -3.05
CA PHE A 43 -6.63 -1.92 -2.04
C PHE A 43 -5.70 -1.30 -1.00
N MET A 44 -4.72 -0.50 -1.43
CA MET A 44 -3.79 0.15 -0.51
C MET A 44 -4.53 1.15 0.39
N LEU A 45 -5.47 1.93 -0.14
CA LEU A 45 -6.30 2.82 0.66
C LEU A 45 -7.11 2.03 1.70
N CYS A 46 -7.74 0.92 1.29
CA CYS A 46 -8.46 0.03 2.20
C CYS A 46 -7.59 -0.47 3.34
N ARG A 47 -6.44 -1.03 2.99
CA ARG A 47 -5.52 -1.60 3.97
C ARG A 47 -5.00 -0.54 4.95
N TRP A 48 -4.77 0.69 4.50
CA TRP A 48 -4.26 1.77 5.35
C TRP A 48 -5.32 2.40 6.25
N GLU A 49 -6.55 2.54 5.76
CA GLU A 49 -7.69 3.07 6.52
C GLU A 49 -8.20 2.05 7.55
N GLU A 50 -8.47 0.82 7.12
CA GLU A 50 -9.08 -0.20 7.97
C GLU A 50 -8.08 -0.90 8.88
N LYS A 51 -6.80 -0.98 8.48
CA LYS A 51 -5.69 -1.57 9.26
C LYS A 51 -5.88 -3.04 9.64
N ASP A 52 -6.89 -3.70 9.10
CA ASP A 52 -7.14 -5.14 9.25
C ASP A 52 -7.14 -5.80 7.86
N PRO A 53 -6.19 -6.70 7.54
CA PRO A 53 -6.09 -7.30 6.22
C PRO A 53 -7.29 -8.20 5.86
N ARG A 54 -8.04 -8.69 6.86
CA ARG A 54 -9.18 -9.59 6.65
C ARG A 54 -10.35 -8.92 5.93
N ARG A 55 -10.52 -7.61 6.12
CA ARG A 55 -11.62 -6.86 5.53
C ARG A 55 -11.37 -6.45 4.08
N CYS A 56 -10.10 -6.26 3.72
CA CYS A 56 -9.69 -5.83 2.36
C CYS A 56 -9.31 -7.01 1.43
N LEU A 57 -9.80 -8.22 1.71
CA LEU A 57 -9.45 -9.42 0.92
C LEU A 57 -10.03 -9.38 -0.48
N GLU A 58 -11.21 -8.79 -0.66
CA GLU A 58 -11.87 -8.70 -1.97
C GLU A 58 -11.10 -7.77 -2.91
N GLU A 59 -10.66 -6.61 -2.44
CA GLU A 59 -9.80 -5.70 -3.20
C GLU A 59 -8.45 -6.36 -3.50
N GLY A 60 -7.92 -7.16 -2.57
CA GLY A 60 -6.74 -8.00 -2.81
C GLY A 60 -6.92 -8.99 -3.96
N LYS A 61 -8.11 -9.61 -4.08
CA LYS A 61 -8.45 -10.48 -5.22
C LYS A 61 -8.51 -9.70 -6.52
N LEU A 62 -9.02 -8.46 -6.50
CA LEU A 62 -9.06 -7.58 -7.68
C LEU A 62 -7.65 -7.19 -8.15
N VAL A 63 -6.74 -6.89 -7.22
CA VAL A 63 -5.31 -6.66 -7.52
C VAL A 63 -4.71 -7.87 -8.22
N ASN A 64 -4.93 -9.07 -7.66
CA ASN A 64 -4.39 -10.30 -8.21
C ASN A 64 -4.94 -10.60 -9.61
N LYS A 65 -6.25 -10.37 -9.82
CA LYS A 65 -6.88 -10.46 -11.14
C LYS A 65 -6.26 -9.51 -12.15
N CYS A 66 -6.03 -8.24 -11.78
CA CYS A 66 -5.39 -7.25 -12.66
C CYS A 66 -3.98 -7.68 -13.06
N ALA A 67 -3.19 -8.18 -12.09
CA ALA A 67 -1.85 -8.68 -12.35
C ALA A 67 -1.85 -9.88 -13.33
N LEU A 68 -2.74 -10.85 -13.14
CA LEU A 68 -2.87 -11.98 -14.06
C LEU A 68 -3.23 -11.53 -15.48
N ASP A 69 -4.20 -10.63 -15.63
CA ASP A 69 -4.63 -10.13 -16.93
C ASP A 69 -3.53 -9.32 -17.62
N PHE A 70 -2.79 -8.51 -16.86
CA PHE A 70 -1.61 -7.78 -17.34
C PHE A 70 -0.53 -8.73 -17.88
N PHE A 71 -0.13 -9.75 -17.12
CA PHE A 71 0.88 -10.71 -17.60
C PHE A 71 0.38 -11.57 -18.76
N ARG A 72 -0.93 -11.88 -18.83
CA ARG A 72 -1.54 -12.52 -20.00
C ARG A 72 -1.40 -11.67 -21.26
N GLN A 73 -1.59 -10.34 -21.15
CA GLN A 73 -1.42 -9.43 -22.28
C GLN A 73 0.04 -9.36 -22.74
N ILE A 74 1.00 -9.19 -21.82
CA ILE A 74 2.43 -9.20 -22.17
C ILE A 74 2.81 -10.51 -22.87
N LYS A 75 2.36 -11.66 -22.34
CA LYS A 75 2.64 -12.98 -22.93
C LYS A 75 2.05 -13.14 -24.33
N ARG A 76 0.92 -12.50 -24.65
CA ARG A 76 0.29 -12.58 -25.98
C ARG A 76 0.97 -11.69 -27.01
N HIS A 77 1.46 -10.51 -26.61
CA HIS A 77 1.93 -9.49 -27.55
C HIS A 77 3.45 -9.34 -27.62
N CYS A 78 4.15 -9.37 -26.49
CA CYS A 78 5.58 -9.00 -26.37
C CYS A 78 6.40 -10.01 -25.55
N ALA A 79 6.14 -11.31 -25.68
CA ALA A 79 6.77 -12.35 -24.87
C ALA A 79 8.30 -12.42 -25.05
N GLU A 80 8.80 -12.38 -26.28
CA GLU A 80 10.24 -12.48 -26.59
C GLU A 80 11.07 -11.31 -26.05
N PRO A 81 10.77 -10.03 -26.39
CA PRO A 81 11.56 -8.91 -25.88
C PRO A 81 11.45 -8.78 -24.36
N PHE A 82 10.29 -9.12 -23.80
CA PHE A 82 10.12 -9.17 -22.35
C PHE A 82 11.01 -10.24 -21.71
N THR A 83 11.14 -11.42 -22.34
CA THR A 83 11.97 -12.52 -21.83
C THR A 83 13.44 -12.17 -21.81
N GLU A 84 13.95 -11.57 -22.89
CA GLU A 84 15.32 -11.04 -22.93
C GLU A 84 15.56 -9.99 -21.82
N TYR A 85 14.58 -9.10 -21.59
CA TYR A 85 14.71 -8.04 -20.62
C TYR A 85 14.77 -8.54 -19.18
N TRP A 86 13.80 -9.36 -18.75
CA TRP A 86 13.81 -9.85 -17.37
C TRP A 86 14.96 -10.82 -17.12
N THR A 87 15.41 -11.59 -18.13
CA THR A 87 16.57 -12.47 -18.02
C THR A 87 17.86 -11.67 -17.79
N CYS A 88 18.03 -10.53 -18.47
CA CYS A 88 19.14 -9.62 -18.21
C CYS A 88 19.10 -9.07 -16.77
N ILE A 89 17.91 -8.69 -16.28
CA ILE A 89 17.75 -8.19 -14.90
C ILE A 89 18.10 -9.28 -13.89
N ASP A 90 17.63 -10.51 -14.12
CA ASP A 90 17.82 -11.67 -13.25
C ASP A 90 19.30 -12.07 -13.14
N TYR A 91 20.08 -11.89 -14.20
CA TYR A 91 21.53 -12.15 -14.19
C TYR A 91 22.30 -11.25 -13.22
N THR A 92 21.81 -10.03 -12.95
CA THR A 92 22.49 -9.10 -12.05
C THR A 92 22.14 -9.40 -10.60
N GLY A 93 23.14 -9.60 -9.73
CA GLY A 93 22.90 -9.95 -8.31
C GLY A 93 22.04 -8.96 -7.52
N GLN A 94 21.96 -7.69 -7.97
CA GLN A 94 21.11 -6.64 -7.37
C GLN A 94 19.91 -6.23 -8.25
N GLN A 95 19.69 -6.90 -9.37
CA GLN A 95 18.59 -6.59 -10.31
C GLN A 95 18.56 -5.09 -10.70
N LEU A 96 19.70 -4.56 -11.17
CA LEU A 96 19.86 -3.13 -11.43
C LEU A 96 19.39 -2.76 -12.83
N PHE A 97 18.42 -1.85 -12.93
CA PHE A 97 17.87 -1.39 -14.22
C PHE A 97 18.90 -0.78 -15.17
N ARG A 98 19.97 -0.16 -14.63
CA ARG A 98 21.01 0.51 -15.44
C ARG A 98 21.78 -0.43 -16.37
N HIS A 99 21.86 -1.73 -16.06
CA HIS A 99 22.64 -2.69 -16.86
C HIS A 99 21.87 -3.24 -18.05
N CYS A 100 20.54 -3.10 -18.08
CA CYS A 100 19.67 -3.73 -19.08
C CYS A 100 18.88 -2.72 -19.92
N ARG A 101 19.43 -1.50 -20.12
CA ARG A 101 18.73 -0.41 -20.84
C ARG A 101 18.46 -0.72 -22.32
N LYS A 102 19.32 -1.51 -22.97
CA LYS A 102 19.13 -1.92 -24.37
C LYS A 102 17.90 -2.83 -24.52
N GLN A 103 17.80 -3.84 -23.66
CA GLN A 103 16.66 -4.75 -23.62
C GLN A 103 15.39 -4.03 -23.15
N GLN A 104 15.54 -3.07 -22.21
CA GLN A 104 14.43 -2.23 -21.79
C GLN A 104 13.84 -1.44 -22.96
N ALA A 105 14.67 -0.76 -23.76
CA ALA A 105 14.20 0.02 -24.91
C ALA A 105 13.43 -0.85 -25.91
N LYS A 106 13.94 -2.05 -26.22
CA LYS A 106 13.23 -3.01 -27.09
C LYS A 106 11.87 -3.44 -26.54
N PHE A 107 11.81 -3.67 -25.22
CA PHE A 107 10.56 -4.05 -24.56
C PHE A 107 9.56 -2.90 -24.55
N ASP A 108 10.01 -1.70 -24.17
CA ASP A 108 9.19 -0.48 -24.14
C ASP A 108 8.66 -0.14 -25.55
N GLU A 109 9.49 -0.30 -26.60
CA GLU A 109 9.09 -0.13 -28.01
C GLU A 109 8.00 -1.13 -28.42
N CYS A 110 8.18 -2.43 -28.16
CA CYS A 110 7.15 -3.44 -28.47
C CYS A 110 5.82 -3.14 -27.77
N VAL A 111 5.88 -2.74 -26.50
CA VAL A 111 4.70 -2.43 -25.69
C VAL A 111 4.00 -1.17 -26.20
N LEU A 112 4.76 -0.14 -26.59
CA LEU A 112 4.21 1.07 -27.19
C LEU A 112 3.52 0.76 -28.53
N ASP A 113 4.16 -0.02 -29.40
CA ASP A 113 3.66 -0.30 -30.74
C ASP A 113 2.42 -1.21 -30.73
N LYS A 114 2.40 -2.24 -29.87
CA LYS A 114 1.31 -3.25 -29.86
C LYS A 114 0.19 -2.95 -28.89
N LEU A 115 0.49 -2.32 -27.76
CA LEU A 115 -0.47 -2.08 -26.67
C LEU A 115 -0.74 -0.58 -26.43
N GLY A 116 0.11 0.31 -26.95
CA GLY A 116 -0.04 1.75 -26.76
C GLY A 116 0.30 2.22 -25.35
N TRP A 117 1.00 1.41 -24.55
CA TRP A 117 1.34 1.79 -23.19
C TRP A 117 2.62 2.60 -23.14
N VAL A 118 2.51 3.81 -22.59
CA VAL A 118 3.67 4.67 -22.33
C VAL A 118 4.23 4.32 -20.96
N ARG A 119 5.55 4.14 -20.89
CA ARG A 119 6.25 3.92 -19.63
C ARG A 119 6.18 5.20 -18.79
N PRO A 120 5.78 5.12 -17.50
CA PRO A 120 5.75 6.29 -16.63
C PRO A 120 7.11 6.95 -16.47
N ASP A 121 7.08 8.28 -16.39
CA ASP A 121 8.25 9.09 -16.16
C ASP A 121 8.69 9.04 -14.69
N LEU A 122 9.92 9.52 -14.46
CA LEU A 122 10.48 9.59 -13.11
C LEU A 122 9.60 10.48 -12.22
N GLY A 123 9.13 9.90 -11.12
CA GLY A 123 8.33 10.60 -10.13
C GLY A 123 6.82 10.41 -10.28
N GLU A 124 6.32 9.93 -11.42
CA GLU A 124 4.88 9.77 -11.63
C GLU A 124 4.26 8.74 -10.69
N LEU A 125 4.88 7.56 -10.58
CA LEU A 125 4.40 6.48 -9.70
C LEU A 125 4.52 6.82 -8.21
N SER A 126 5.33 7.82 -7.83
CA SER A 126 5.47 8.28 -6.45
C SER A 126 4.51 9.42 -6.07
N LYS A 127 3.73 9.95 -7.02
CA LYS A 127 2.74 10.99 -6.71
C LYS A 127 1.64 10.41 -5.81
N VAL A 128 1.19 11.21 -4.85
CA VAL A 128 0.03 10.87 -4.02
C VAL A 128 -1.23 11.02 -4.86
N THR A 129 -1.88 9.91 -5.15
CA THR A 129 -3.12 9.85 -5.94
C THR A 129 -4.34 9.90 -5.03
N LYS A 130 -5.40 10.59 -5.46
CA LYS A 130 -6.71 10.55 -4.80
C LYS A 130 -7.51 9.39 -5.36
N VAL A 131 -8.07 8.56 -4.50
CA VAL A 131 -8.86 7.38 -4.88
C VAL A 131 -10.29 7.60 -4.40
N LYS A 132 -11.26 7.36 -5.27
CA LYS A 132 -12.68 7.37 -4.90
C LYS A 132 -13.09 5.95 -4.55
N THR A 133 -13.66 5.75 -3.36
CA THR A 133 -14.20 4.47 -2.91
C THR A 133 -15.65 4.63 -2.48
N ASP A 134 -16.47 3.62 -2.72
CA ASP A 134 -17.88 3.62 -2.30
C ASP A 134 -18.06 3.11 -0.85
N ARG A 135 -17.05 2.42 -0.30
CA ARG A 135 -17.05 1.94 1.09
C ARG A 135 -16.96 3.11 2.09
N PRO A 136 -17.59 3.00 3.27
CA PRO A 136 -17.53 4.03 4.30
C PRO A 136 -16.15 4.08 4.97
N LEU A 137 -15.77 5.27 5.44
CA LEU A 137 -14.55 5.45 6.23
C LEU A 137 -14.74 4.82 7.63
N PRO A 138 -13.78 4.03 8.14
CA PRO A 138 -13.89 3.45 9.48
C PRO A 138 -13.76 4.52 10.57
N GLU A 139 -14.78 4.65 11.43
CA GLU A 139 -14.78 5.63 12.54
C GLU A 139 -13.73 5.31 13.62
N ASN A 140 -13.55 4.03 13.96
CA ASN A 140 -12.59 3.57 14.96
C ASN A 140 -11.75 2.39 14.41
N PRO A 141 -10.74 2.66 13.56
CA PRO A 141 -9.96 1.62 12.90
C PRO A 141 -9.08 0.82 13.87
N TYR A 142 -8.75 1.40 15.03
CA TYR A 142 -7.92 0.75 16.04
C TYR A 142 -8.73 -0.05 17.07
N HIS A 143 -10.06 -0.04 16.98
CA HIS A 143 -10.94 -0.60 18.00
C HIS A 143 -10.55 -0.12 19.41
N SER A 144 -10.15 1.16 19.53
CA SER A 144 -9.71 1.71 20.80
C SER A 144 -10.89 1.94 21.73
N ARG A 145 -10.70 1.65 23.02
CA ARG A 145 -11.64 2.04 24.08
C ARG A 145 -11.76 3.57 24.16
N PRO A 146 -12.87 4.09 24.73
CA PRO A 146 -12.98 5.50 25.06
C PRO A 146 -11.76 5.99 25.85
N ARG A 147 -11.33 7.22 25.57
CA ARG A 147 -10.27 7.85 26.34
C ARG A 147 -10.77 8.07 27.78
N PRO A 148 -9.88 7.99 28.78
CA PRO A 148 -10.23 8.44 30.13
C PRO A 148 -10.64 9.91 30.11
N ASP A 149 -11.56 10.29 31.00
CA ASP A 149 -11.93 11.69 31.17
C ASP A 149 -10.71 12.51 31.62
N PRO A 150 -10.50 13.72 31.08
CA PRO A 150 -9.40 14.57 31.49
C PRO A 150 -9.60 15.01 32.95
N SER A 151 -8.49 15.22 33.66
CA SER A 151 -8.54 15.90 34.96
C SER A 151 -9.16 17.29 34.79
N PRO A 152 -9.97 17.77 35.75
CA PRO A 152 -10.53 19.11 35.68
C PRO A 152 -9.40 20.15 35.63
N GLU A 153 -9.52 21.11 34.74
CA GLU A 153 -8.61 22.25 34.67
C GLU A 153 -8.86 23.18 35.86
N ILE A 154 -7.80 23.76 36.43
CA ILE A 154 -7.93 24.72 37.53
C ILE A 154 -8.25 26.07 36.90
N GLU A 155 -9.49 26.51 37.03
CA GLU A 155 -9.96 27.81 36.57
C GLU A 155 -9.97 28.85 37.70
N GLY A 156 -9.67 30.11 37.37
CA GLY A 156 -9.66 31.24 38.30
C GLY A 156 -8.26 31.73 38.69
N ASP A 157 -8.19 32.96 39.20
CA ASP A 157 -6.92 33.58 39.60
C ASP A 157 -6.34 32.92 40.86
N LEU A 158 -5.02 32.68 40.86
CA LEU A 158 -4.31 32.15 42.01
C LEU A 158 -4.34 33.17 43.16
N GLN A 159 -5.23 32.94 44.12
CA GLN A 159 -5.31 33.75 45.33
C GLN A 159 -4.11 33.47 46.24
N PRO A 160 -3.63 34.47 47.00
CA PRO A 160 -2.60 34.24 48.01
C PRO A 160 -3.08 33.20 49.04
N ALA A 161 -2.15 32.37 49.50
CA ALA A 161 -2.46 31.33 50.49
C ALA A 161 -2.99 31.94 51.80
N THR A 162 -4.15 31.47 52.25
CA THR A 162 -4.73 31.90 53.53
C THR A 162 -3.79 31.54 54.68
N HIS A 163 -3.34 32.55 55.45
CA HIS A 163 -2.40 32.43 56.57
C HIS A 163 -0.98 31.95 56.22
N GLY A 164 -0.50 32.21 54.99
CA GLY A 164 0.87 31.91 54.58
C GLY A 164 1.18 30.41 54.59
N SER A 165 2.34 30.02 55.13
CA SER A 165 2.79 28.63 55.16
C SER A 165 1.96 27.70 56.05
N ARG A 166 1.24 28.24 57.05
CA ARG A 166 0.55 27.49 58.12
C ARG A 166 1.46 26.48 58.85
N PHE A 167 2.77 26.77 58.93
CA PHE A 167 3.76 25.86 59.50
C PHE A 167 4.21 26.27 60.91
N TYR A 168 3.76 25.52 61.92
CA TYR A 168 4.02 25.70 63.37
C TYR A 168 3.81 27.13 63.90
N PHE A 169 4.77 28.03 63.68
CA PHE A 169 4.79 29.41 64.16
C PHE A 169 5.10 30.46 63.06
N TRP A 170 5.31 30.03 61.81
CA TRP A 170 5.56 30.94 60.69
C TRP A 170 4.25 31.52 60.16
N THR A 171 4.02 32.81 60.44
CA THR A 171 2.75 33.52 60.19
C THR A 171 2.79 34.48 58.99
N LYS A 172 3.88 34.45 58.20
CA LYS A 172 4.01 35.21 56.95
C LYS A 172 4.43 34.30 55.82
#